data_AF-A0A932Y794-F1
#
_entry.id   AF-A0A932Y794-F1
#
_cell.length_a   1.000
_cell.length_b   1.000
_cell.length_c   1.000
_cell.angle_alpha   90.00
_cell.angle_beta   90.00
_cell.angle_gamma   90.00
#
_symmetry.space_group_name_H-M   'P 1'
#
loop_
_entity.id
_entity.type
_entity.pdbx_description
1 polymer ?
#
loop_
_entity_poly.entity_id
_entity_poly.type
_entity_poly.pdbx_seq_one_letter_code
_entity_poly.pdbx_strand_id
1 'polypeptide(L)'
;MENESFDPDKEKIELPSADSSDMELAFFLMRHIDNPCETELYSGQRVNIRKFYIDLAEESLSKLTNPDAKLLLESKVGEYKSET
;
A
#
# COMPACT_ATOMS: atom_id res chain seq x y z
N MET A 1 -26.99 15.68 6.98
CA MET A 1 -25.96 14.66 7.23
C MET A 1 -26.26 13.54 6.26
N GLU A 2 -25.68 13.64 5.07
CA GLU A 2 -25.84 12.62 4.03
C GLU A 2 -24.93 11.46 4.40
N ASN A 3 -25.53 10.28 4.56
CA ASN A 3 -24.80 9.04 4.73
C ASN A 3 -24.18 8.70 3.38
N GLU A 4 -22.87 8.95 3.23
CA GLU A 4 -22.12 8.42 2.11
C GLU A 4 -22.03 6.90 2.27
N SER A 5 -22.83 6.20 1.44
CA SER A 5 -22.79 4.75 1.31
C SER A 5 -21.39 4.32 0.90
N PHE A 6 -20.78 3.47 1.73
CA PHE A 6 -19.54 2.78 1.42
C PHE A 6 -19.80 1.77 0.30
N ASP A 7 -19.35 2.11 -0.91
CA ASP A 7 -19.43 1.28 -2.13
C ASP A 7 -18.12 0.47 -2.25
N PRO A 8 -18.10 -0.82 -1.85
CA PRO A 8 -16.86 -1.63 -1.83
C PRO A 8 -16.31 -1.93 -3.24
N ASP A 9 -17.11 -1.72 -4.29
CA ASP A 9 -16.71 -1.94 -5.70
C ASP A 9 -15.95 -0.76 -6.32
N LYS A 10 -15.90 0.40 -5.65
CA LYS A 10 -15.20 1.60 -6.15
C LYS A 10 -13.70 1.62 -5.86
N GLU A 11 -13.20 0.81 -4.94
CA GLU A 11 -11.76 0.63 -4.71
C GLU A 11 -11.25 -0.57 -5.51
N LYS A 12 -11.24 -0.44 -6.85
CA LYS A 12 -10.32 -1.28 -7.63
C LYS A 12 -8.91 -0.91 -7.19
N ILE A 13 -8.17 -1.87 -6.65
CA ILE A 13 -6.75 -1.71 -6.33
C ILE A 13 -6.02 -1.58 -7.69
N GLU A 14 -5.96 -0.36 -8.21
CA GLU A 14 -5.19 -0.05 -9.42
C GLU A 14 -3.72 -0.01 -9.02
N LEU A 15 -3.05 -1.16 -9.14
CA LEU A 15 -1.59 -1.19 -9.06
C LEU A 15 -1.02 -0.23 -10.12
N PRO A 16 0.06 0.50 -9.80
CA PRO A 16 0.75 1.32 -10.78
C PRO A 16 1.10 0.49 -12.02
N SER A 17 0.90 1.07 -13.21
CA SER A 17 1.29 0.42 -14.46
C SER A 17 2.79 0.17 -14.50
N ALA A 18 3.26 -0.75 -15.35
CA ALA A 18 4.69 -1.01 -15.49
C ALA A 18 5.52 0.23 -15.90
N ASP A 19 4.86 1.25 -16.45
CA ASP A 19 5.45 2.53 -16.85
C ASP A 19 5.40 3.60 -15.74
N SER A 20 4.83 3.29 -14.56
CA SER A 20 4.80 4.23 -13.45
C SER A 20 6.21 4.53 -12.97
N SER A 21 6.48 5.80 -12.66
CA SER A 21 7.74 6.20 -12.06
C SER A 21 7.93 5.58 -10.68
N ASP A 22 9.18 5.39 -10.28
CA ASP A 22 9.56 4.91 -8.95
C ASP A 22 8.90 5.73 -7.82
N MET A 23 8.71 7.04 -8.04
CA MET A 23 8.03 7.92 -7.08
C MET A 23 6.53 7.62 -6.99
N GLU A 24 5.85 7.40 -8.11
CA GLU A 24 4.43 7.04 -8.11
C GLU A 24 4.20 5.71 -7.40
N LEU A 25 5.07 4.72 -7.65
CA LEU A 25 5.04 3.44 -6.93
C LEU A 25 5.27 3.63 -5.42
N ALA A 26 6.25 4.44 -5.03
CA ALA A 26 6.53 4.73 -3.62
C ALA A 26 5.33 5.40 -2.93
N PHE A 27 4.70 6.40 -3.56
CA PHE A 27 3.52 7.07 -3.01
C PHE A 27 2.31 6.14 -2.93
N PHE A 28 2.09 5.31 -3.95
CA PHE A 28 1.03 4.31 -3.95
C PHE A 28 1.16 3.37 -2.75
N LEU A 29 2.34 2.77 -2.56
CA LEU A 29 2.59 1.86 -1.46
C LEU A 29 2.48 2.56 -0.10
N MET A 30 3.05 3.76 0.02
CA MET A 30 2.98 4.55 1.25
C MET A 30 1.53 4.81 1.67
N ARG A 31 0.67 5.24 0.74
CA ARG A 31 -0.74 5.50 1.00
C ARG A 31 -1.46 4.26 1.54
N HIS A 32 -1.20 3.10 0.95
CA HIS A 32 -1.83 1.84 1.34
C HIS A 32 -1.25 1.23 2.62
N ILE A 33 -0.01 1.54 2.98
CA ILE A 33 0.57 1.18 4.28
C ILE A 33 -0.08 2.03 5.40
N ASP A 34 -0.16 3.35 5.20
CA ASP A 34 -0.73 4.28 6.17
C ASP A 34 -2.23 4.03 6.39
N ASN A 35 -2.97 3.84 5.30
CA ASN A 35 -4.41 3.58 5.30
C ASN A 35 -4.70 2.23 4.63
N PRO A 36 -4.47 1.10 5.33
CA PRO A 36 -4.65 -0.20 4.75
C PRO A 36 -6.14 -0.51 4.56
N CYS A 37 -6.48 -0.98 3.36
CA CYS A 37 -7.80 -1.52 3.10
C CYS A 37 -7.98 -2.83 3.89
N GLU A 38 -9.23 -3.24 4.07
CA GLU A 38 -9.58 -4.58 4.55
C GLU A 38 -10.06 -5.41 3.36
N THR A 39 -9.61 -6.66 3.26
CA THR A 39 -10.13 -7.60 2.26
C THR A 39 -10.81 -8.79 2.92
N GLU A 40 -11.75 -9.41 2.23
CA GLU A 40 -12.46 -10.60 2.70
C GLU A 40 -11.78 -11.86 2.15
N LEU A 41 -11.21 -12.70 3.03
CA LEU A 41 -10.57 -13.96 2.63
C LEU A 41 -11.56 -15.13 2.53
N TYR A 42 -12.55 -15.15 3.42
CA TYR A 42 -13.62 -16.16 3.50
C TYR A 42 -14.88 -15.46 4.01
N SER A 43 -16.06 -16.00 3.70
CA SER A 43 -17.35 -15.40 4.06
C SER A 43 -17.40 -14.91 5.51
N GLY A 44 -17.31 -13.58 5.69
CA GLY A 44 -17.36 -12.88 6.97
C GLY A 44 -16.01 -12.59 7.65
N GLN A 45 -14.87 -13.05 7.14
CA GLN A 45 -13.55 -12.76 7.71
C GLN A 45 -12.84 -11.65 6.92
N ARG A 46 -12.86 -10.43 7.48
CA ARG A 46 -12.05 -9.31 7.00
C ARG A 46 -10.66 -9.37 7.60
N VAL A 47 -9.63 -9.20 6.76
CA VAL A 47 -8.24 -9.08 7.18
C VAL A 47 -7.65 -7.77 6.72
N ASN A 48 -6.83 -7.17 7.59
CA ASN A 48 -6.07 -5.99 7.27
C ASN A 48 -4.89 -6.37 6.36
N ILE A 49 -4.83 -5.79 5.15
CA ILE A 49 -3.79 -6.10 4.16
C ILE A 49 -2.57 -5.17 4.25
N ARG A 50 -2.38 -4.43 5.35
CA ARG A 50 -1.17 -3.62 5.58
C ARG A 50 0.10 -4.46 5.41
N LYS A 51 0.12 -5.67 5.98
CA LYS A 51 1.27 -6.56 5.87
C LYS A 51 1.62 -6.87 4.42
N PHE A 52 0.60 -7.10 3.57
CA PHE A 52 0.82 -7.31 2.15
C PHE A 52 1.51 -6.11 1.48
N TYR A 53 1.09 -4.88 1.79
CA TYR A 53 1.72 -3.67 1.24
C TYR A 53 3.12 -3.42 1.80
N ILE A 54 3.38 -3.77 3.06
CA ILE A 54 4.72 -3.72 3.65
C ILE A 54 5.64 -4.71 2.94
N ASP A 55 5.22 -5.97 2.80
CA ASP A 55 6.02 -7.02 2.14
C ASP A 55 6.28 -6.63 0.66
N LEU A 56 5.26 -6.11 -0.03
CA LEU A 56 5.40 -5.60 -1.41
C LEU A 56 6.34 -4.40 -1.50
N ALA A 57 6.32 -3.51 -0.51
CA ALA A 57 7.23 -2.38 -0.44
C ALA A 57 8.68 -2.84 -0.27
N GLU A 58 8.94 -3.80 0.60
CA GLU A 58 10.27 -4.39 0.78
C GLU A 58 10.81 -5.02 -0.50
N GLU A 59 9.99 -5.77 -1.23
CA GLU A 59 10.38 -6.34 -2.52
C GLU A 59 10.69 -5.25 -3.56
N SER A 60 9.88 -4.20 -3.57
CA SER A 60 10.01 -3.06 -4.49
C SER A 60 11.29 -2.25 -4.27
N LEU A 61 11.80 -2.15 -3.04
CA LEU A 61 13.03 -1.40 -2.73
C LEU A 61 14.27 -1.84 -3.53
N SER A 62 14.33 -3.11 -3.91
CA SER A 62 15.42 -3.65 -4.73
C SER A 62 15.29 -3.30 -6.22
N LYS A 63 14.11 -2.88 -6.66
CA LYS A 63 13.74 -2.61 -8.05
C LYS A 63 13.71 -1.11 -8.37
N LEU A 64 13.51 -0.25 -7.36
CA LEU A 64 13.53 1.20 -7.52
C LEU A 64 14.92 1.69 -7.95
N THR A 65 14.95 2.51 -8.98
CA THR A 65 16.17 3.15 -9.51
C THR A 65 16.36 4.57 -8.97
N ASN A 66 15.26 5.24 -8.61
CA ASN A 66 15.26 6.57 -8.03
C ASN A 66 15.63 6.51 -6.52
N PRO A 67 16.71 7.19 -6.10
CA PRO A 67 17.17 7.15 -4.72
C PRO A 67 16.20 7.84 -3.74
N ASP A 68 15.49 8.88 -4.15
CA ASP A 68 14.51 9.58 -3.31
C ASP A 68 13.29 8.69 -3.06
N ALA A 69 12.80 8.01 -4.11
CA ALA A 69 11.70 7.05 -3.99
C ALA A 69 12.08 5.91 -3.04
N LYS A 70 13.32 5.43 -3.14
CA LYS A 70 13.85 4.38 -2.27
C LYS A 70 13.91 4.82 -0.81
N LEU A 71 14.46 5.99 -0.53
CA LEU A 71 14.53 6.56 0.82
C LEU A 71 13.13 6.78 1.42
N LEU A 72 12.19 7.28 0.62
CA LEU A 72 10.81 7.49 1.04
C LEU A 72 10.15 6.17 1.47
N LEU A 73 10.26 5.15 0.63
CA LEU A 73 9.65 3.85 0.89
C LEU A 73 10.36 3.10 2.04
N GLU A 74 11.69 3.21 2.15
CA GLU A 74 12.47 2.67 3.27
C GLU A 74 12.05 3.28 4.61
N SER A 75 11.91 4.61 4.66
CA SER A 75 11.46 5.31 5.87
C SER A 75 10.08 4.83 6.29
N LYS A 76 9.15 4.74 5.34
CA LYS A 76 7.78 4.28 5.61
C LYS A 76 7.74 2.85 6.12
N VAL A 77 8.45 1.92 5.48
CA VAL A 77 8.53 0.53 5.95
C VAL A 77 9.18 0.45 7.34
N GLY A 78 10.17 1.29 7.62
CA GLY A 78 10.85 1.36 8.92
C GLY A 78 9.94 1.78 10.08
N GLU A 79 8.99 2.70 9.85
CA GLU A 79 8.01 3.14 10.85
C GLU A 79 7.21 1.95 11.42
N TYR A 80 6.80 1.02 10.56
CA TYR A 80 5.94 -0.11 10.94
C TYR A 80 6.70 -1.36 11.41
N LYS A 81 8.00 -1.46 11.14
CA LYS A 81 8.84 -2.53 11.69
C LYS A 81 9.09 -2.40 13.19
N SER A 82 8.99 -1.17 13.71
CA SER A 82 9.24 -0.87 15.12
C SER A 82 8.01 -1.12 16.02
N GLU A 83 6.85 -1.43 15.43
CA GLU A 83 5.58 -1.65 16.13
C GLU A 83 5.21 -3.14 16.34
N THR A 84 6.10 -4.08 16.01
CA THR A 84 5.99 -5.53 16.32
C THR A 84 6.85 -5.93 17.51
#